data_AF-A0A260ZMD7-F1
#
_entry.id   AF-A0A260ZMD7-F1
#
_cell.length_a   1.000
_cell.length_b   1.000
_cell.length_c   1.000
_cell.angle_alpha   90.00
_cell.angle_beta   90.00
_cell.angle_gamma   90.00
#
_symmetry.space_group_name_H-M   'P 1'
#
loop_
_entity.id
_entity.type
_entity.pdbx_description
1 polymer ?
#
loop_
_entity_poly.entity_id
_entity_poly.type
_entity_poly.pdbx_seq_one_letter_code
_entity_poly.pdbx_strand_id
1 'polypeptide(L)'
;MDSNSSNFEKLFETVYAISRINTGTFIFICIFLPVYVFLLILTLPFFLHVYRTNFEREKATSVFPIIQYCKQIVTKFYIIFTLMLLSFVSAYLLSLGAIGLTLCVIFCFILLIISEVNQIILSLLAIQRFSLYFFPRSERFLNFSENTLDYILWVLYGTSILTKVISFVFVIVDRELALITFSGKFTSGLSVTAFSNPNHISRMQQAESGYFIEVIIV
;
A
#
# COMPACT_ATOMS: atom_id res chain seq x y z
N MET A 1 18.07 16.16 -26.34
CA MET A 1 16.71 15.56 -26.18
C MET A 1 16.80 14.47 -25.10
N ASP A 2 17.57 14.72 -24.02
CA ASP A 2 18.25 13.65 -23.26
C ASP A 2 17.89 13.61 -21.76
N SER A 3 17.24 14.65 -21.25
CA SER A 3 16.85 14.77 -19.84
C SER A 3 15.81 13.72 -19.43
N ASN A 4 14.81 13.46 -20.28
CA ASN A 4 13.75 12.49 -19.99
C ASN A 4 14.26 11.04 -20.00
N SER A 5 15.24 10.71 -20.84
CA SER A 5 15.86 9.38 -20.87
C SER A 5 16.62 9.10 -19.56
N SER A 6 17.38 10.08 -19.07
CA SER A 6 18.16 9.94 -17.83
C SER A 6 17.29 9.79 -16.57
N ASN A 7 16.16 10.50 -16.53
CA ASN A 7 15.22 10.38 -15.40
C ASN A 7 14.49 9.03 -15.41
N PHE A 8 14.21 8.48 -16.58
CA PHE A 8 13.56 7.18 -16.74
C PHE A 8 14.52 6.03 -16.37
N GLU A 9 15.78 6.11 -16.78
CA GLU A 9 16.82 5.16 -16.34
C GLU A 9 17.04 5.21 -14.84
N LYS A 10 17.10 6.40 -14.24
CA LYS A 10 17.18 6.53 -12.77
C LYS A 10 15.97 5.96 -12.06
N LEU A 11 14.77 6.12 -12.62
CA LEU A 11 13.56 5.49 -12.09
C LEU A 11 13.66 3.96 -12.17
N PHE A 12 14.16 3.42 -13.27
CA PHE A 12 14.37 1.98 -13.46
C PHE A 12 15.43 1.42 -12.50
N GLU A 13 16.55 2.13 -12.33
CA GLU A 13 17.61 1.80 -11.38
C GLU A 13 17.11 1.88 -9.94
N THR A 14 16.27 2.85 -9.58
CA THR A 14 15.65 2.88 -8.25
C THR A 14 14.66 1.75 -8.03
N VAL A 15 13.87 1.37 -9.05
CA VAL A 15 13.00 0.18 -9.01
C VAL A 15 13.84 -1.11 -8.90
N TYR A 16 14.98 -1.17 -9.58
CA TYR A 16 15.92 -2.30 -9.53
C TYR A 16 16.68 -2.37 -8.19
N ALA A 17 17.03 -1.22 -7.62
CA ALA A 17 17.60 -1.13 -6.27
C ALA A 17 16.57 -1.48 -5.18
N ILE A 18 15.29 -1.14 -5.38
CA ILE A 18 14.17 -1.66 -4.57
C ILE A 18 14.03 -3.18 -4.79
N SER A 19 14.33 -3.68 -6.00
CA SER A 19 14.45 -5.10 -6.33
C SER A 19 15.72 -5.78 -5.79
N ARG A 20 16.64 -5.06 -5.13
CA ARG A 20 17.63 -5.65 -4.21
C ARG A 20 16.90 -6.05 -2.92
N ILE A 21 15.84 -6.81 -3.10
CA ILE A 21 15.04 -7.45 -2.09
C ILE A 21 16.00 -8.36 -1.33
N ASN A 22 16.12 -8.12 -0.02
CA ASN A 22 16.88 -8.99 0.87
C ASN A 22 16.47 -10.44 0.55
N THR A 23 17.40 -11.36 0.30
CA THR A 23 17.09 -12.71 -0.21
C THR A 23 15.99 -13.41 0.61
N GLY A 24 15.95 -13.15 1.92
CA GLY A 24 14.87 -13.60 2.80
C GLY A 24 13.48 -13.06 2.46
N THR A 25 13.34 -11.78 2.10
CA THR A 25 12.08 -11.16 1.69
C THR A 25 11.57 -11.74 0.37
N PHE A 26 12.47 -12.05 -0.57
CA PHE A 26 12.10 -12.70 -1.83
C PHE A 26 11.56 -14.11 -1.59
N ILE A 27 12.27 -14.90 -0.78
CA ILE A 27 11.85 -16.26 -0.38
C ILE A 27 10.49 -16.21 0.34
N PHE A 28 10.29 -15.24 1.24
CA PHE A 28 9.02 -15.04 1.93
C PHE A 28 7.88 -14.80 0.94
N ILE A 29 8.05 -13.88 -0.02
CA ILE A 29 7.02 -13.59 -1.03
C ILE A 29 6.71 -14.84 -1.87
N CYS A 30 7.74 -15.58 -2.31
CA CYS A 30 7.55 -16.79 -3.12
C CYS A 30 6.78 -17.90 -2.39
N ILE A 31 6.86 -17.99 -1.07
CA ILE A 31 6.15 -19.00 -0.27
C ILE A 31 4.74 -18.53 0.11
N PHE A 32 4.61 -17.30 0.62
CA PHE A 32 3.35 -16.82 1.16
C PHE A 32 2.35 -16.37 0.07
N LEU A 33 2.84 -15.85 -1.05
CA LEU A 33 1.96 -15.36 -2.13
C LEU A 33 1.12 -16.50 -2.75
N PRO A 34 1.69 -17.67 -3.13
CA PRO A 34 0.89 -18.77 -3.69
C PRO A 34 -0.13 -19.32 -2.68
N VAL A 35 0.25 -19.42 -1.40
CA VAL A 35 -0.66 -19.86 -0.33
C VAL A 35 -1.83 -18.90 -0.19
N TYR A 36 -1.56 -17.59 -0.19
CA TYR A 36 -2.60 -16.56 -0.15
C TYR A 36 -3.54 -16.64 -1.36
N VAL A 37 -3.00 -16.78 -2.57
CA VAL A 37 -3.81 -16.93 -3.80
C VAL A 37 -4.67 -18.18 -3.75
N PHE A 38 -4.13 -19.30 -3.26
CA PHE A 38 -4.88 -20.55 -3.10
C PHE A 38 -6.05 -20.38 -2.12
N LEU A 39 -5.81 -19.76 -0.96
CA LEU A 39 -6.87 -19.49 0.02
C LEU A 39 -7.96 -18.56 -0.54
N LEU A 40 -7.58 -17.53 -1.32
CA LEU A 40 -8.54 -16.67 -2.01
C LEU A 40 -9.43 -17.46 -2.97
N ILE A 41 -8.83 -18.27 -3.84
CA ILE A 41 -9.57 -19.07 -4.82
C ILE A 41 -10.58 -20.01 -4.13
N LEU A 42 -10.24 -20.56 -2.96
CA LEU A 42 -11.15 -21.39 -2.18
C LEU A 42 -12.26 -20.58 -1.48
N THR A 43 -11.94 -19.39 -0.99
CA THR A 43 -12.86 -18.57 -0.20
C THR A 43 -13.99 -18.00 -1.06
N LEU A 44 -13.71 -17.62 -2.30
CA LEU A 44 -14.70 -17.02 -3.21
C LEU A 44 -15.92 -17.92 -3.51
N PRO A 45 -15.77 -19.17 -3.99
CA PRO A 45 -16.91 -20.02 -4.28
C PRO A 45 -17.70 -20.35 -3.01
N PHE A 46 -17.03 -20.49 -1.87
CA PHE A 46 -17.69 -20.69 -0.58
C PHE A 46 -18.52 -19.47 -0.19
N PHE A 47 -17.97 -18.26 -0.29
CA PHE A 47 -18.68 -17.02 -0.03
C PHE A 47 -19.90 -16.85 -0.95
N LEU A 48 -19.73 -17.07 -2.26
CA LEU A 48 -20.82 -16.96 -3.23
C LEU A 48 -21.92 -18.01 -3.00
N HIS A 49 -21.53 -19.22 -2.61
CA HIS A 49 -22.47 -20.28 -2.28
C HIS A 49 -23.31 -19.91 -1.05
N VAL A 50 -22.66 -19.51 0.05
CA VAL A 50 -23.35 -19.08 1.28
C VAL A 50 -24.26 -17.88 1.02
N TYR A 51 -23.78 -16.89 0.25
CA TYR A 51 -24.58 -15.74 -0.15
C TYR A 51 -25.84 -16.15 -0.93
N ARG A 52 -25.69 -17.04 -1.93
CA ARG A 52 -26.82 -17.50 -2.74
C ARG A 52 -27.86 -18.24 -1.89
N THR A 53 -27.42 -19.11 -0.99
CA THR A 53 -28.31 -19.90 -0.12
C THR A 53 -29.07 -19.01 0.87
N ASN A 54 -28.46 -17.91 1.34
CA ASN A 54 -29.09 -16.99 2.29
C ASN A 54 -29.83 -15.81 1.63
N PHE A 55 -29.76 -15.69 0.30
CA PHE A 55 -30.24 -14.53 -0.44
C PHE A 55 -31.71 -14.17 -0.14
N GLU A 56 -32.61 -15.15 -0.19
CA GLU A 56 -34.04 -14.93 0.04
C GLU A 56 -34.35 -14.50 1.48
N ARG A 57 -33.60 -15.01 2.46
CA ARG A 57 -33.73 -14.60 3.87
C ARG A 57 -33.16 -13.21 4.11
N GLU A 58 -32.03 -12.89 3.47
CA GLU A 58 -31.37 -11.60 3.64
C GLU A 58 -32.13 -10.47 2.96
N LYS A 59 -32.83 -10.73 1.84
CA LYS A 59 -33.67 -9.74 1.15
C LYS A 59 -34.76 -9.14 2.03
N ALA A 60 -35.24 -9.88 3.03
CA ALA A 60 -36.25 -9.40 3.97
C ALA A 60 -35.67 -8.50 5.09
N THR A 61 -34.34 -8.34 5.16
CA THR A 61 -33.68 -7.55 6.21
C THR A 61 -33.37 -6.13 5.75
N SER A 62 -33.49 -5.16 6.66
CA SER A 62 -33.09 -3.75 6.45
C SER A 62 -31.59 -3.55 6.19
N VAL A 63 -30.80 -4.61 6.36
CA VAL A 63 -29.34 -4.65 6.17
C VAL A 63 -28.96 -5.09 4.74
N PHE A 64 -29.94 -5.56 3.96
CA PHE A 64 -29.74 -6.13 2.63
C PHE A 64 -28.92 -5.25 1.67
N PRO A 65 -29.17 -3.93 1.56
CA PRO A 65 -28.43 -3.09 0.62
C PRO A 65 -26.91 -3.09 0.88
N ILE A 66 -26.48 -3.13 2.14
CA ILE A 66 -25.05 -3.21 2.51
C ILE A 66 -24.45 -4.56 2.14
N ILE A 67 -25.18 -5.66 2.40
CA ILE A 67 -24.71 -7.02 2.12
C ILE A 67 -24.59 -7.25 0.60
N GLN A 68 -25.56 -6.76 -0.16
CA GLN A 68 -25.53 -6.76 -1.63
C GLN A 68 -24.31 -6.00 -2.15
N TYR A 69 -24.04 -4.81 -1.59
CA TYR A 69 -22.87 -4.02 -1.96
C TYR A 69 -21.55 -4.74 -1.60
N CYS A 70 -21.44 -5.36 -0.42
CA CYS A 70 -20.27 -6.16 -0.02
C CYS A 70 -20.00 -7.29 -1.02
N LYS A 71 -21.03 -8.01 -1.46
CA LYS A 71 -20.90 -9.07 -2.48
C LYS A 71 -20.38 -8.53 -3.82
N GLN A 72 -20.87 -7.36 -4.24
CA GLN A 72 -20.38 -6.69 -5.45
C GLN A 72 -18.92 -6.26 -5.33
N ILE A 73 -18.51 -5.65 -4.21
CA ILE A 73 -17.11 -5.27 -3.98
C ILE A 73 -16.21 -6.49 -3.99
N VAL A 74 -16.56 -7.54 -3.22
CA VAL A 74 -15.76 -8.76 -3.14
C VAL A 74 -15.56 -9.33 -4.54
N THR A 75 -16.61 -9.42 -5.35
CA THR A 75 -16.47 -9.89 -6.73
C THR A 75 -15.53 -9.00 -7.57
N LYS A 76 -15.69 -7.67 -7.51
CA LYS A 76 -14.82 -6.72 -8.23
C LYS A 76 -13.37 -6.77 -7.76
N PHE A 77 -13.14 -6.93 -6.46
CA PHE A 77 -11.82 -7.06 -5.84
C PHE A 77 -11.07 -8.25 -6.42
N TYR A 78 -11.71 -9.42 -6.52
CA TYR A 78 -11.10 -10.61 -7.10
C TYR A 78 -10.75 -10.44 -8.59
N ILE A 79 -11.61 -9.77 -9.36
CA ILE A 79 -11.35 -9.45 -10.77
C ILE A 79 -10.11 -8.55 -10.89
N ILE A 80 -10.08 -7.45 -10.14
CA ILE A 80 -8.96 -6.48 -10.17
C ILE A 80 -7.66 -7.13 -9.68
N PHE A 81 -7.73 -7.95 -8.63
CA PHE A 81 -6.57 -8.70 -8.13
C PHE A 81 -6.01 -9.67 -9.18
N THR A 82 -6.89 -10.34 -9.93
CA THR A 82 -6.47 -11.22 -11.03
C THR A 82 -5.81 -10.42 -12.16
N LEU A 83 -6.37 -9.26 -12.53
CA LEU A 83 -5.76 -8.36 -13.52
C LEU A 83 -4.40 -7.82 -13.07
N MET A 84 -4.24 -7.51 -11.79
CA MET A 84 -2.97 -7.12 -11.20
C MET A 84 -1.92 -8.23 -11.36
N LEU A 85 -2.25 -9.47 -10.99
CA LEU A 85 -1.34 -10.62 -11.18
C LEU A 85 -0.99 -10.84 -12.66
N LEU A 86 -1.98 -10.73 -13.55
CA LEU A 86 -1.73 -10.87 -14.99
C LEU A 86 -0.82 -9.76 -15.53
N SER A 87 -0.99 -8.52 -15.06
CA SER A 87 -0.13 -7.39 -15.44
C SER A 87 1.31 -7.55 -14.93
N PHE A 88 1.48 -8.14 -13.74
CA PHE A 88 2.79 -8.49 -13.21
C PHE A 88 3.44 -9.58 -14.06
N VAL A 89 2.75 -10.69 -14.31
CA VAL A 89 3.25 -11.77 -15.17
C VAL A 89 3.59 -11.27 -16.56
N SER A 90 2.75 -10.43 -17.17
CA SER A 90 2.99 -9.90 -18.52
C SER A 90 4.18 -8.94 -18.58
N ALA A 91 4.50 -8.23 -17.50
CA ALA A 91 5.70 -7.40 -17.43
C ALA A 91 7.00 -8.22 -17.60
N TYR A 92 7.06 -9.40 -16.98
CA TYR A 92 8.26 -10.26 -16.97
C TYR A 92 8.27 -11.30 -18.09
N LEU A 93 7.15 -11.97 -18.37
CA LEU A 93 7.08 -13.05 -19.36
C LEU A 93 6.88 -12.55 -20.79
N LEU A 94 6.13 -11.47 -20.99
CA LEU A 94 5.80 -10.93 -22.33
C LEU A 94 6.67 -9.73 -22.73
N SER A 95 7.70 -9.40 -21.94
CA SER A 95 8.61 -8.27 -22.17
C SER A 95 7.91 -6.90 -22.33
N LEU A 96 6.68 -6.75 -21.81
CA LEU A 96 5.99 -5.45 -21.76
C LEU A 96 6.67 -4.47 -20.77
N GLY A 97 7.57 -4.98 -19.92
CA GLY A 97 8.48 -4.21 -19.09
C GLY A 97 7.77 -3.12 -18.27
N ALA A 98 8.12 -1.86 -18.55
CA ALA A 98 7.62 -0.70 -17.83
C ALA A 98 6.08 -0.54 -17.89
N ILE A 99 5.44 -0.92 -19.00
CA ILE A 99 3.99 -0.78 -19.18
C ILE A 99 3.25 -1.73 -18.24
N GLY A 100 3.66 -3.00 -18.21
CA GLY A 100 3.08 -4.01 -17.31
C GLY A 100 3.28 -3.66 -15.84
N LEU A 101 4.47 -3.18 -15.46
CA LEU A 101 4.75 -2.72 -14.10
C LEU A 101 3.91 -1.50 -13.71
N THR A 102 3.74 -0.53 -14.61
CA THR A 102 2.92 0.66 -14.36
C THR A 102 1.46 0.28 -14.10
N LEU A 103 0.90 -0.62 -14.92
CA LEU A 103 -0.45 -1.14 -14.72
C LEU A 103 -0.60 -1.90 -13.40
N CYS A 104 0.40 -2.71 -13.03
CA CYS A 104 0.42 -3.42 -11.77
C CYS A 104 0.34 -2.45 -10.58
N VAL A 105 1.15 -1.39 -10.59
CA VAL A 105 1.13 -0.34 -9.55
C VAL A 105 -0.23 0.35 -9.48
N ILE A 106 -0.84 0.68 -10.62
CA ILE A 106 -2.18 1.28 -10.67
C ILE A 106 -3.22 0.36 -10.03
N PHE A 107 -3.22 -0.93 -10.38
CA PHE A 107 -4.15 -1.90 -9.78
C PHE A 107 -3.93 -2.08 -8.29
N CYS A 108 -2.68 -2.07 -7.81
CA CYS A 108 -2.36 -2.09 -6.38
C CYS A 108 -3.01 -0.91 -5.64
N PHE A 109 -2.90 0.30 -6.16
CA PHE A 109 -3.53 1.49 -5.54
C PHE A 109 -5.05 1.38 -5.51
N ILE A 110 -5.67 0.89 -6.59
CA ILE A 110 -7.11 0.66 -6.64
C ILE A 110 -7.54 -0.35 -5.58
N LEU A 111 -6.81 -1.47 -5.42
CA LEU A 111 -7.10 -2.49 -4.42
C LEU A 111 -6.94 -1.97 -2.99
N LEU A 112 -5.95 -1.11 -2.72
CA LEU A 112 -5.77 -0.47 -1.41
C LEU A 112 -6.98 0.39 -1.04
N ILE A 113 -7.44 1.23 -1.96
CA ILE A 113 -8.61 2.10 -1.75
C ILE A 113 -9.87 1.26 -1.52
N ILE A 114 -10.10 0.24 -2.37
CA ILE A 114 -11.26 -0.65 -2.22
C ILE A 114 -11.22 -1.37 -0.86
N SER A 115 -10.05 -1.83 -0.42
CA SER A 115 -9.91 -2.57 0.84
C SER A 115 -10.22 -1.68 2.05
N GLU A 116 -9.74 -0.43 2.04
CA GLU A 116 -9.99 0.55 3.10
C GLU A 116 -11.48 0.86 3.23
N VAL A 117 -12.15 1.17 2.10
CA VAL A 117 -13.60 1.40 2.08
C VAL A 117 -14.37 0.16 2.53
N ASN A 118 -13.96 -1.03 2.08
CA ASN A 118 -14.61 -2.28 2.45
C ASN A 118 -14.53 -2.57 3.96
N GLN A 119 -13.39 -2.28 4.61
CA GLN A 119 -13.27 -2.43 6.07
C GLN A 119 -14.21 -1.49 6.82
N ILE A 120 -14.34 -0.24 6.36
CA ILE A 120 -15.26 0.73 6.97
C ILE A 120 -16.72 0.27 6.78
N ILE A 121 -17.09 -0.20 5.60
CA ILE A 121 -18.44 -0.71 5.34
C ILE A 121 -18.75 -1.96 6.15
N LEU A 122 -17.78 -2.88 6.32
CA LEU A 122 -17.93 -4.04 7.21
C LEU A 122 -18.11 -3.61 8.67
N SER A 123 -17.43 -2.54 9.11
CA SER A 123 -17.63 -1.97 10.45
C SER A 123 -19.03 -1.37 10.60
N LEU A 124 -19.53 -0.66 9.57
CA LEU A 124 -20.88 -0.10 9.56
C LEU A 124 -21.93 -1.21 9.60
N LEU A 125 -21.73 -2.28 8.84
CA LEU A 125 -22.56 -3.48 8.85
C LEU A 125 -22.63 -4.12 10.24
N ALA A 126 -21.48 -4.22 10.93
CA ALA A 126 -21.41 -4.75 12.29
C ALA A 126 -22.17 -3.85 13.28
N ILE A 127 -22.01 -2.53 13.19
CA ILE A 127 -22.74 -1.54 14.01
C ILE A 127 -24.25 -1.64 13.76
N GLN A 128 -24.67 -1.82 12.50
CA GLN A 128 -26.08 -1.95 12.14
C GLN A 128 -26.67 -3.24 12.75
N ARG A 129 -25.99 -4.38 12.62
CA ARG A 129 -26.43 -5.65 13.22
C ARG A 129 -26.46 -5.60 14.75
N PHE A 130 -25.46 -4.98 15.37
CA PHE A 130 -25.40 -4.77 16.82
C PHE A 130 -26.59 -3.91 17.29
N SER A 131 -26.82 -2.79 16.63
CA SER A 131 -27.89 -1.86 17.02
C SER A 131 -29.29 -2.47 16.84
N LEU A 132 -29.52 -3.26 15.78
CA LEU A 132 -30.78 -3.98 15.60
C LEU A 132 -30.99 -5.05 16.67
N TYR A 133 -29.92 -5.70 17.15
CA TYR A 133 -30.00 -6.70 18.21
C TYR A 133 -30.33 -6.09 19.59
N PHE A 134 -29.67 -4.98 19.97
CA PHE A 134 -29.87 -4.34 21.29
C PHE A 134 -31.06 -3.38 21.32
N PHE A 135 -31.37 -2.73 20.20
CA PHE A 135 -32.40 -1.68 20.11
C PHE A 135 -33.29 -1.92 18.89
N PRO A 136 -34.28 -2.83 18.95
CA PRO A 136 -35.17 -3.10 17.82
C PRO A 136 -35.93 -1.85 17.34
N ARG A 137 -36.13 -0.84 18.21
CA ARG A 137 -36.73 0.46 17.84
C ARG A 137 -35.82 1.32 16.94
N SER A 138 -34.52 1.02 16.85
CA SER A 138 -33.56 1.72 15.99
C SER A 138 -33.67 1.35 14.52
N GLU A 139 -34.48 0.35 14.17
CA GLU A 139 -34.74 -0.11 12.80
C GLU A 139 -35.13 1.04 11.86
N ARG A 140 -35.87 2.04 12.36
CA ARG A 140 -36.29 3.20 11.56
C ARG A 140 -35.16 4.17 11.21
N PHE A 141 -34.11 4.23 12.04
CA PHE A 141 -32.93 5.10 11.83
C PHE A 141 -31.83 4.40 11.03
N LEU A 142 -31.82 3.06 11.06
CA LEU A 142 -30.81 2.23 10.40
C LEU A 142 -31.32 1.57 9.13
N ASN A 143 -32.53 1.89 8.68
CA ASN A 143 -32.99 1.49 7.35
C ASN A 143 -32.31 2.38 6.31
N PHE A 144 -31.07 2.03 5.98
CA PHE A 144 -30.31 2.75 4.96
C PHE A 144 -30.95 2.49 3.60
N SER A 145 -31.53 3.55 3.03
CA SER A 145 -31.93 3.54 1.62
C SER A 145 -30.70 3.35 0.72
N GLU A 146 -30.88 2.74 -0.45
CA GLU A 146 -29.82 2.60 -1.46
C GLU A 146 -29.15 3.96 -1.75
N ASN A 147 -29.94 5.03 -1.85
CA ASN A 147 -29.44 6.38 -2.09
C ASN A 147 -28.53 6.89 -0.96
N THR A 148 -28.81 6.52 0.30
CA THR A 148 -27.99 6.92 1.45
C THR A 148 -26.67 6.15 1.46
N LEU A 149 -26.70 4.87 1.11
CA LEU A 149 -25.47 4.08 0.98
C LEU A 149 -24.60 4.59 -0.16
N ASP A 150 -25.18 4.89 -1.32
CA ASP A 150 -24.42 5.45 -2.44
C ASP A 150 -23.74 6.77 -2.06
N TYR A 151 -24.43 7.63 -1.30
CA TYR A 151 -23.83 8.86 -0.77
C TYR A 151 -22.69 8.58 0.22
N ILE A 152 -22.89 7.66 1.18
CA ILE A 152 -21.85 7.25 2.14
C ILE A 152 -20.63 6.72 1.38
N LEU A 153 -20.85 5.87 0.39
CA LEU A 153 -19.78 5.30 -0.43
C LEU A 153 -19.03 6.38 -1.19
N TRP A 154 -19.74 7.33 -1.81
CA TRP A 154 -19.12 8.44 -2.51
C TRP A 154 -18.20 9.25 -1.59
N VAL A 155 -18.65 9.56 -0.36
CA VAL A 155 -17.83 10.24 0.66
C VAL A 155 -16.64 9.38 1.08
N LEU A 156 -16.83 8.08 1.32
CA LEU A 156 -15.75 7.17 1.74
C LEU A 156 -14.67 6.99 0.66
N TYR A 157 -15.05 6.83 -0.60
CA TYR A 157 -14.10 6.77 -1.71
C TYR A 157 -13.39 8.11 -1.89
N GLY A 158 -14.11 9.23 -1.83
CA GLY A 158 -13.51 10.57 -1.95
C GLY A 158 -12.48 10.84 -0.86
N THR A 159 -12.82 10.53 0.40
CA THR A 159 -11.90 10.67 1.54
C THR A 159 -10.70 9.74 1.44
N SER A 160 -10.90 8.46 1.06
CA SER A 160 -9.80 7.50 0.88
C SER A 160 -8.83 7.93 -0.23
N ILE A 161 -9.33 8.48 -1.33
CA ILE A 161 -8.47 9.03 -2.39
C ILE A 161 -7.68 10.23 -1.87
N LEU A 162 -8.35 11.15 -1.16
CA LEU A 162 -7.72 12.34 -0.60
C LEU A 162 -6.57 11.98 0.37
N THR A 163 -6.77 11.00 1.25
CA THR A 163 -5.71 10.57 2.19
C THR A 163 -4.50 9.99 1.47
N LYS A 164 -4.68 9.24 0.37
CA LYS A 164 -3.55 8.74 -0.43
C LYS A 164 -2.83 9.86 -1.17
N VAL A 165 -3.56 10.84 -1.73
CA VAL A 165 -2.95 12.01 -2.39
C VAL A 165 -2.11 12.82 -1.39
N ILE A 166 -2.65 13.09 -0.20
CA ILE A 166 -1.91 13.80 0.86
C ILE A 166 -0.67 13.00 1.28
N SER A 167 -0.81 11.68 1.48
CA SER A 167 0.31 10.81 1.83
C SER A 167 1.40 10.83 0.76
N PHE A 168 1.02 10.84 -0.53
CA PHE A 168 1.95 10.90 -1.64
C PHE A 168 2.71 12.23 -1.68
N VAL A 169 2.01 13.36 -1.48
CA VAL A 169 2.64 14.68 -1.40
C VAL A 169 3.62 14.75 -0.22
N PHE A 170 3.23 14.22 0.94
CA PHE A 170 4.10 14.18 2.12
C PHE A 170 5.39 13.40 1.85
N VAL A 171 5.30 12.24 1.20
CA VAL A 171 6.47 11.44 0.79
C VAL A 171 7.38 12.20 -0.17
N ILE A 172 6.83 12.99 -1.09
CA ILE A 172 7.64 13.83 -2.00
C ILE A 172 8.35 14.93 -1.21
N VAL A 173 7.65 15.64 -0.32
CA VAL A 173 8.24 16.71 0.48
C VAL A 173 9.38 16.19 1.37
N ASP A 174 9.18 15.04 2.02
CA ASP A 174 10.23 14.41 2.84
C ASP A 174 11.45 14.00 2.02
N ARG A 175 11.25 13.50 0.79
CA ARG A 175 12.34 13.17 -0.15
C ARG A 175 13.18 14.40 -0.48
N GLU A 176 12.54 15.52 -0.80
CA GLU A 176 13.24 16.77 -1.11
C GLU A 176 14.02 17.30 0.11
N LEU A 177 13.43 17.26 1.30
CA LEU A 177 14.09 17.66 2.54
C LEU A 177 15.31 16.78 2.87
N ALA A 178 15.21 15.47 2.64
CA ALA A 178 16.31 14.53 2.82
C ALA A 178 17.47 14.82 1.86
N LEU A 179 17.18 15.15 0.59
CA LEU A 179 18.18 15.52 -0.41
C LEU A 179 18.91 16.82 -0.05
N ILE A 180 18.18 17.84 0.43
CA ILE A 180 18.77 19.11 0.88
C ILE A 180 19.68 18.88 2.08
N THR A 181 19.24 18.07 3.05
CA THR A 181 20.05 17.75 4.25
C THR A 181 21.32 16.98 3.89
N PHE A 182 21.24 16.05 2.94
CA PHE A 182 22.40 15.32 2.44
C PHE A 182 23.39 16.23 1.70
N SER A 183 22.89 17.13 0.84
CA SER A 183 23.70 18.14 0.14
C SER A 183 24.38 19.12 1.10
N GLY A 184 23.65 19.60 2.13
CA GLY A 184 24.18 20.50 3.16
C GLY A 184 25.25 19.87 4.04
N LYS A 185 25.15 18.56 4.33
CA LYS A 185 26.23 17.82 5.03
C LYS A 185 27.46 17.63 4.15
N PHE A 186 27.29 17.51 2.84
CA PHE A 186 28.41 17.36 1.91
C PHE A 186 29.20 18.67 1.72
N THR A 187 28.53 19.83 1.68
CA THR A 187 29.17 21.15 1.58
C THR A 187 29.84 21.60 2.87
N SER A 188 29.26 21.27 4.04
CA SER A 188 29.88 21.54 5.34
C SER A 188 31.04 20.61 5.68
N GLY A 189 31.07 19.38 5.14
CA GLY A 189 32.22 18.47 5.25
C GLY A 189 33.45 18.89 4.40
N LEU A 190 33.24 19.68 3.34
CA LEU A 190 34.31 20.17 2.46
C LEU A 190 34.93 21.50 2.91
N SER A 191 34.37 22.18 3.93
CA SER A 191 34.85 23.50 4.37
C SER A 191 35.78 23.48 5.60
N VAL A 192 36.17 22.31 6.14
CA VAL A 192 36.97 22.25 7.39
C VAL A 192 38.46 21.89 7.17
N THR A 193 38.92 21.63 5.95
CA THR A 193 40.36 21.31 5.73
C THR A 193 41.00 22.08 4.59
N ALA A 194 40.83 23.39 4.58
CA ALA A 194 41.63 24.27 3.72
C ALA A 194 42.29 25.41 4.52
N PHE A 195 42.77 25.15 5.74
CA PHE A 195 43.85 25.95 6.38
C PHE A 195 44.30 25.28 7.70
N SER A 196 45.23 24.32 7.63
CA SER A 196 46.06 23.98 8.80
C SER A 196 47.26 23.11 8.39
N ASN A 197 48.40 23.79 8.18
CA ASN A 197 49.75 23.41 8.56
C ASN A 197 50.13 21.89 8.55
N PRO A 198 51.03 21.44 7.64
CA PRO A 198 51.38 20.03 7.46
C PRO A 198 52.15 19.37 8.62
N ASN A 199 52.54 20.10 9.66
CA ASN A 199 53.38 19.56 10.75
C ASN A 199 52.62 18.98 11.95
N HIS A 200 51.28 18.94 11.93
CA HIS A 200 50.47 18.46 13.07
C HIS A 200 49.79 17.10 12.87
N ILE A 201 49.88 16.51 11.67
CA ILE A 201 49.16 15.28 11.28
C ILE A 201 49.75 14.02 11.92
N SER A 202 51.02 14.04 12.31
CA SER A 202 51.73 12.86 12.81
C SER A 202 51.39 12.45 14.25
N ARG A 203 50.69 13.31 15.01
CA ARG A 203 50.42 13.06 16.45
C ARG A 203 48.99 12.64 16.79
N MET A 204 48.02 12.83 15.89
CA MET A 204 46.62 12.42 16.14
C MET A 204 46.31 11.00 15.68
N GLN A 205 47.06 10.44 14.71
CA GLN A 205 46.85 9.08 14.21
C GLN A 205 47.13 7.96 15.23
N GLN A 206 47.75 8.27 16.38
CA GLN A 206 48.07 7.29 17.41
C GLN A 206 47.07 7.28 18.58
N ALA A 207 46.15 8.24 18.67
CA ALA A 207 45.15 8.32 19.74
C ALA A 207 43.78 7.73 19.36
N GLU A 208 43.42 7.68 18.07
CA GLU A 208 42.08 7.23 17.64
C GLU A 208 41.92 5.71 17.51
N SER A 209 43.00 4.92 17.45
CA SER A 209 42.87 3.45 17.38
C SER A 209 42.41 2.79 18.68
N GLY A 210 42.50 3.51 19.81
CA GLY A 210 42.09 3.00 21.13
C GLY A 210 40.59 3.13 21.44
N TYR A 211 39.87 4.03 20.77
CA TYR A 211 38.46 4.32 21.09
C TYR A 211 37.45 3.59 20.19
N PHE A 212 37.90 3.02 19.06
CA PHE A 212 37.00 2.36 18.11
C PHE A 212 36.66 0.90 18.48
N ILE A 213 37.29 0.33 19.52
CA ILE A 213 37.05 -1.06 19.94
C ILE A 213 35.97 -1.16 21.04
N GLU A 214 35.68 -0.09 21.79
CA GLU A 214 34.74 -0.17 22.93
C GLU A 214 33.26 0.10 22.61
N VAL A 215 32.90 0.53 21.40
CA VAL A 215 31.49 0.88 21.07
C VAL A 215 30.77 -0.20 20.23
N ILE A 216 31.42 -1.33 19.97
CA ILE A 216 30.80 -2.49 19.28
C ILE A 216 30.59 -3.67 20.25
N ILE A 217 30.48 -3.43 21.56
CA ILE A 217 29.89 -4.40 22.49
C ILE A 217 29.18 -3.63 23.61
N VAL A 218 27.91 -3.26 23.40
CA VAL A 218 26.79 -3.24 24.36
C VAL A 218 25.51 -2.95 23.58
#